data_AF-A0A948QPG3-F1
#
_entry.id   AF-A0A948QPG3-F1
#
_cell.length_a   1.000
_cell.length_b   1.000
_cell.length_c   1.000
_cell.angle_alpha   90.00
_cell.angle_beta   90.00
_cell.angle_gamma   90.00
#
_symmetry.space_group_name_H-M   'P 1'
#
loop_
_entity.id
_entity.type
_entity.pdbx_description
1 polymer ?
#
loop_
_entity_poly.entity_id
_entity_poly.type
_entity_poly.pdbx_seq_one_letter_code
_entity_poly.pdbx_strand_id
1 'polypeptide(L)'
;MPDKKPNKDTIIINDVGTDKEEIWITIKDASDLLGYSERHTWRIAQTNDWTTKKELNQLKRKTFVSRKDVEFFYNKERERQPLETLNKSAKSALPDKNSIFDMSGKAMSDKFPALDSQSTLPALLSEYKKSFSELQENKAKLLQKVTLWKTSLFWLITLTVVTGSVLVYILSDKTHILSEQKEALNSQKSLISLLNSNLSGLSDKLSSMSDNVKSMSDKVLETQNNLVIANEQIAEKNKWINELKQYAPKPQSNQTRNKFIKRGE
;
A
#
# COMPACT_ATOMS: atom_id res chain seq x y z
N MET A 1 -30.17 -1.53 24.82
CA MET A 1 -29.22 -2.05 23.81
C MET A 1 -28.98 -0.93 22.82
N PRO A 2 -27.78 -0.30 22.76
CA PRO A 2 -27.57 0.77 21.82
C PRO A 2 -27.24 0.21 20.44
N ASP A 3 -28.05 0.57 19.46
CA ASP A 3 -27.83 0.33 18.03
C ASP A 3 -26.53 0.99 17.57
N LYS A 4 -25.50 0.18 17.34
CA LYS A 4 -24.27 0.61 16.67
C LYS A 4 -24.58 0.82 15.18
N LYS A 5 -24.68 2.09 14.77
CA LYS A 5 -24.71 2.48 13.35
C LYS A 5 -23.52 1.85 12.61
N PRO A 6 -23.72 1.30 11.40
CA PRO A 6 -22.62 0.72 10.64
C PRO A 6 -21.64 1.81 10.18
N ASN A 7 -20.36 1.57 10.44
CA ASN A 7 -19.25 2.42 10.04
C ASN A 7 -19.12 2.41 8.50
N LYS A 8 -19.16 3.60 7.88
CA LYS A 8 -19.23 3.83 6.42
C LYS A 8 -17.95 3.45 5.64
N ASP A 9 -16.94 2.91 6.31
CA ASP A 9 -15.63 2.60 5.72
C ASP A 9 -15.46 1.12 5.31
N THR A 10 -16.52 0.29 5.45
CA THR A 10 -16.47 -1.11 5.02
C THR A 10 -16.57 -1.18 3.50
N ILE A 11 -15.44 -1.40 2.84
CA ILE A 11 -15.39 -1.67 1.40
C ILE A 11 -15.75 -3.13 1.20
N ILE A 12 -16.95 -3.39 0.66
CA ILE A 12 -17.35 -4.71 0.17
C ILE A 12 -16.76 -4.85 -1.24
N ILE A 13 -15.73 -5.69 -1.38
CA ILE A 13 -15.16 -6.02 -2.70
C ILE A 13 -15.88 -7.29 -3.17
N ASN A 14 -16.78 -7.13 -4.15
CA ASN A 14 -17.43 -8.25 -4.82
C ASN A 14 -16.47 -8.82 -5.86
N ASP A 15 -15.77 -9.90 -5.50
CA ASP A 15 -15.05 -10.72 -6.48
C ASP A 15 -15.97 -11.84 -6.99
N VAL A 16 -16.01 -11.99 -8.30
CA VAL A 16 -16.96 -12.84 -9.04
C VAL A 16 -16.55 -14.30 -8.88
N GLY A 17 -17.39 -15.09 -8.20
CA GLY A 17 -17.36 -16.55 -8.29
C GLY A 17 -17.46 -17.29 -6.96
N THR A 18 -18.69 -17.64 -6.58
CA THR A 18 -19.08 -18.74 -5.66
C THR A 18 -18.48 -18.77 -4.24
N ASP A 19 -19.40 -18.62 -3.29
CA ASP A 19 -19.41 -19.10 -1.90
C ASP A 19 -18.48 -18.43 -0.86
N LYS A 20 -19.14 -17.56 -0.08
CA LYS A 20 -18.71 -16.88 1.16
C LYS A 20 -17.84 -15.64 0.95
N GLU A 21 -18.50 -14.53 0.60
CA GLU A 21 -17.98 -13.16 0.63
C GLU A 21 -16.98 -12.99 1.79
N GLU A 22 -15.70 -12.88 1.43
CA GLU A 22 -14.66 -12.64 2.41
C GLU A 22 -14.63 -11.14 2.72
N ILE A 23 -15.26 -10.77 3.83
CA ILE A 23 -15.34 -9.37 4.26
C ILE A 23 -13.98 -8.97 4.84
N TRP A 24 -13.33 -8.02 4.19
CA TRP A 24 -12.09 -7.41 4.67
C TRP A 24 -12.42 -6.16 5.49
N ILE A 25 -11.85 -6.05 6.68
CA ILE A 25 -12.04 -4.91 7.58
C ILE A 25 -10.71 -4.24 7.88
N THR A 26 -10.73 -2.94 8.18
CA THR A 26 -9.49 -2.25 8.56
C THR A 26 -9.03 -2.69 9.94
N ILE A 27 -7.73 -2.57 10.23
CA ILE A 27 -7.20 -2.83 11.59
C ILE A 27 -7.88 -1.96 12.65
N LYS A 28 -8.31 -0.75 12.28
CA LYS A 28 -9.09 0.11 13.16
C LYS A 28 -10.44 -0.52 13.51
N ASP A 29 -11.20 -0.97 12.51
CA ASP A 29 -12.48 -1.65 12.75
C ASP A 29 -12.30 -2.95 13.53
N ALA A 30 -11.25 -3.73 13.24
CA ALA A 30 -10.90 -4.93 14.00
C ALA A 30 -10.59 -4.59 15.47
N SER A 31 -9.92 -3.46 15.72
CA SER A 31 -9.64 -2.95 17.06
C SER A 31 -10.93 -2.63 17.83
N ASP A 32 -11.88 -1.98 17.16
CA ASP A 32 -13.19 -1.62 17.72
C ASP A 32 -14.05 -2.86 18.01
N LEU A 33 -13.89 -3.93 17.23
CA LEU A 33 -14.56 -5.22 17.47
C LEU A 33 -13.98 -5.97 18.66
N LEU A 34 -12.65 -6.01 18.79
CA LEU A 34 -11.98 -6.74 19.87
C LEU A 34 -11.93 -5.96 21.19
N GLY A 35 -12.16 -4.64 21.16
CA GLY A 35 -12.03 -3.77 22.33
C GLY A 35 -10.59 -3.51 22.75
N TYR A 36 -9.63 -3.69 21.83
CA TYR A 36 -8.20 -3.42 22.06
C TYR A 36 -7.78 -2.11 21.38
N SER A 37 -6.54 -1.66 21.66
CA SER A 37 -5.92 -0.57 20.89
C SER A 37 -5.38 -1.06 19.55
N GLU A 38 -5.35 -0.19 18.53
CA GLU A 38 -4.93 -0.58 17.16
C GLU A 38 -3.56 -1.25 17.14
N ARG A 39 -2.62 -0.77 17.96
CA ARG A 39 -1.28 -1.33 18.09
C ARG A 39 -1.29 -2.74 18.69
N HIS A 40 -2.19 -2.99 19.64
CA HIS A 40 -2.34 -4.31 20.25
C HIS A 40 -2.99 -5.29 19.27
N THR A 41 -4.05 -4.86 18.59
CA THR A 41 -4.70 -5.60 17.50
C THR A 41 -3.69 -5.98 16.41
N TRP A 42 -2.79 -5.07 16.04
CA TRP A 42 -1.72 -5.35 15.07
C TRP A 42 -0.77 -6.44 15.55
N ARG A 43 -0.39 -6.44 16.83
CA ARG A 43 0.46 -7.52 17.40
C ARG A 43 -0.27 -8.85 17.43
N ILE A 44 -1.55 -8.87 17.80
CA ILE A 44 -2.37 -10.10 17.79
C ILE A 44 -2.41 -10.66 16.37
N ALA A 45 -2.64 -9.80 15.37
CA ALA A 45 -2.65 -10.21 13.96
C ALA A 45 -1.34 -10.86 13.53
N GLN A 46 -0.21 -10.33 13.97
CA GLN A 46 1.10 -10.92 13.68
C GLN A 46 1.35 -12.23 14.43
N THR A 47 1.02 -12.29 15.72
CA THR A 47 1.26 -13.49 16.54
C THR A 47 0.39 -14.67 16.11
N ASN A 48 -0.78 -14.42 15.52
CA ASN A 48 -1.72 -15.44 15.07
C ASN A 48 -1.72 -15.62 13.54
N ASP A 49 -0.71 -15.07 12.84
CA ASP A 49 -0.55 -15.18 11.38
C ASP A 49 -1.81 -14.86 10.57
N TRP A 50 -2.53 -13.79 10.96
CA TRP A 50 -3.75 -13.38 10.27
C TRP A 50 -3.49 -12.96 8.83
N THR A 51 -4.46 -13.23 7.96
CA THR A 51 -4.38 -12.84 6.55
C THR A 51 -4.50 -11.32 6.45
N THR A 52 -3.43 -10.65 6.01
CA THR A 52 -3.39 -9.18 5.91
C THR A 52 -3.20 -8.73 4.46
N LYS A 53 -3.94 -7.70 4.06
CA LYS A 53 -3.79 -7.03 2.75
C LYS A 53 -3.49 -5.55 2.97
N LYS A 54 -2.48 -5.01 2.28
CA LYS A 54 -2.19 -3.58 2.29
C LYS A 54 -2.79 -2.96 1.04
N GLU A 55 -3.71 -2.04 1.22
CA GLU A 55 -4.40 -1.38 0.12
C GLU A 55 -4.37 0.15 0.31
N LEU A 56 -4.29 0.87 -0.82
CA LEU A 56 -4.27 2.32 -0.83
C LEU A 56 -5.73 2.80 -0.81
N ASN A 57 -6.17 3.32 0.34
CA ASN A 57 -7.52 3.85 0.50
C ASN A 57 -7.42 5.36 0.80
N GLN A 58 -8.03 6.18 -0.07
CA GLN A 58 -8.05 7.64 0.08
C GLN A 58 -6.66 8.24 0.36
N LEU A 59 -5.67 7.91 -0.49
CA LEU A 59 -4.30 8.44 -0.44
C LEU A 59 -3.45 7.98 0.76
N LYS A 60 -3.97 7.14 1.66
CA LYS A 60 -3.20 6.55 2.77
C LYS A 60 -3.17 5.02 2.66
N ARG A 61 -2.01 4.42 2.90
CA ARG A 61 -1.86 2.96 2.95
C ARG A 61 -2.54 2.46 4.24
N LYS A 62 -3.64 1.72 4.10
CA LYS A 62 -4.31 1.06 5.22
C LYS A 62 -4.03 -0.44 5.16
N THR A 63 -3.99 -1.08 6.33
CA THR A 63 -3.87 -2.53 6.45
C THR A 63 -5.25 -3.09 6.76
N PHE A 64 -5.66 -4.06 5.97
CA PHE A 64 -6.91 -4.79 6.07
C PHE A 64 -6.63 -6.20 6.57
N VAL A 65 -7.59 -6.75 7.30
CA VAL A 65 -7.56 -8.08 7.89
C VAL A 65 -8.86 -8.79 7.51
N SER A 66 -8.80 -10.10 7.28
CA SER A 66 -10.01 -10.91 7.06
C SER A 66 -10.89 -10.90 8.32
N ARG A 67 -12.17 -10.55 8.18
CA ARG A 67 -13.11 -10.52 9.31
C ARG A 67 -13.28 -11.90 9.96
N LYS A 68 -13.13 -12.98 9.19
CA LYS A 68 -13.22 -14.36 9.68
C LYS A 68 -12.14 -14.64 10.73
N ASP A 69 -10.91 -14.19 10.49
CA ASP A 69 -9.78 -14.37 11.42
C ASP A 69 -10.01 -13.63 12.74
N VAL A 70 -10.56 -12.41 12.65
CA VAL A 70 -10.87 -11.57 13.82
C VAL A 70 -11.99 -12.18 14.66
N GLU A 71 -13.06 -12.64 14.04
CA GLU A 71 -14.19 -13.29 14.73
C GLU A 71 -13.79 -14.64 15.32
N PHE A 72 -12.98 -15.42 14.61
CA PHE A 72 -12.42 -16.68 15.12
C PHE A 72 -11.59 -16.45 16.38
N PHE A 73 -10.70 -15.44 16.36
CA PHE A 73 -9.93 -15.07 17.55
C PHE A 73 -10.81 -14.58 18.69
N TYR A 74 -11.78 -13.72 18.40
CA TYR A 74 -12.70 -13.19 19.41
C TYR A 74 -13.47 -14.31 20.12
N ASN A 75 -13.99 -15.28 19.36
CA ASN A 75 -14.72 -16.42 19.92
C ASN A 75 -13.80 -17.32 20.75
N LYS A 76 -12.59 -17.61 20.24
CA LYS A 76 -11.59 -18.41 20.96
C LYS A 76 -11.13 -17.74 22.27
N GLU A 77 -10.99 -16.42 22.29
CA GLU A 77 -10.60 -15.67 23.48
C GLU A 77 -11.76 -15.60 24.50
N ARG A 78 -12.99 -15.45 24.02
CA ARG A 78 -14.20 -15.51 24.85
C ARG A 78 -14.36 -16.88 25.53
N GLU A 79 -13.99 -17.97 24.86
CA GLU A 79 -13.97 -19.31 25.44
C GLU A 79 -12.86 -19.51 26.49
N ARG A 80 -11.77 -18.73 26.44
CA ARG A 80 -10.69 -18.78 27.44
C ARG A 80 -10.99 -18.02 28.72
N GLN A 81 -11.76 -16.93 28.66
CA GLN A 81 -12.11 -16.13 29.83
C GLN A 81 -12.86 -16.88 30.96
N PRO A 82 -13.80 -17.81 30.71
CA PRO A 82 -14.44 -18.57 31.79
C PRO A 82 -13.50 -19.55 32.50
N LEU A 83 -12.36 -19.91 31.89
CA LEU A 83 -11.37 -20.82 32.49
C LEU A 83 -10.34 -20.06 33.35
N GLU A 84 -10.06 -18.80 33.04
CA GLU A 84 -9.15 -17.98 33.86
C GLU A 84 -9.78 -17.49 35.16
N THR A 85 -11.10 -17.27 35.21
CA THR A 85 -11.79 -16.89 36.45
C THR A 85 -11.81 -18.02 37.47
N LEU A 86 -11.83 -19.28 37.02
CA LEU A 86 -11.66 -20.45 37.89
C LEU A 86 -10.21 -20.62 38.37
N ASN A 87 -9.22 -20.27 37.53
CA ASN A 87 -7.80 -20.49 37.86
C ASN A 87 -7.20 -19.36 38.72
N LYS A 88 -7.76 -18.13 38.68
CA LYS A 88 -7.34 -17.02 39.56
C LYS A 88 -7.78 -17.20 41.01
N SER A 89 -8.78 -18.03 41.29
CA SER A 89 -9.17 -18.37 42.67
C SER A 89 -8.17 -19.30 43.38
N ALA A 90 -7.24 -19.93 42.67
CA ALA A 90 -6.36 -20.97 43.23
C ALA A 90 -4.92 -20.50 43.52
N LYS A 91 -4.56 -19.24 43.22
CA LYS A 91 -3.15 -18.79 43.22
C LYS A 91 -2.81 -17.62 44.14
N SER A 92 -3.65 -17.29 45.11
CA SER A 92 -3.41 -16.19 46.07
C SER A 92 -2.84 -16.65 47.43
N ALA A 93 -1.97 -17.67 47.44
CA ALA A 93 -1.26 -18.07 48.66
C ALA A 93 0.19 -18.47 48.32
N LEU A 94 1.11 -17.50 48.39
CA LEU A 94 2.37 -17.54 49.17
C LEU A 94 3.33 -16.40 48.75
N PRO A 95 4.22 -15.97 49.66
CA PRO A 95 4.71 -14.60 49.73
C PRO A 95 6.12 -14.38 49.17
N ASP A 96 6.39 -13.10 48.93
CA ASP A 96 7.67 -12.46 48.64
C ASP A 96 8.85 -13.01 49.44
N LYS A 97 9.94 -13.31 48.74
CA LYS A 97 11.29 -13.43 49.29
C LYS A 97 12.28 -12.69 48.41
N ASN A 98 12.45 -11.41 48.69
CA ASN A 98 13.63 -10.64 48.30
C ASN A 98 14.27 -10.08 49.58
N SER A 99 15.19 -10.84 50.16
CA SER A 99 16.21 -10.30 51.06
C SER A 99 17.43 -11.22 51.04
N ILE A 100 18.59 -10.64 51.39
CA ILE A 100 19.90 -11.27 51.63
C ILE A 100 20.89 -11.11 50.46
N PHE A 101 21.54 -9.95 50.43
CA PHE A 101 22.91 -9.82 49.97
C PHE A 101 23.68 -9.04 51.06
N ASP A 102 24.19 -9.76 52.05
CA ASP A 102 25.17 -9.28 53.03
C ASP A 102 26.43 -10.13 52.84
N MET A 103 27.45 -9.58 52.17
CA MET A 103 28.80 -10.15 52.17
C MET A 103 29.61 -9.50 53.29
N SER A 104 29.49 -10.09 54.48
CA SER A 104 30.43 -9.90 55.59
C SER A 104 31.75 -10.60 55.27
N GLY A 105 32.83 -9.82 55.15
CA GLY A 105 34.19 -10.31 55.07
C GLY A 105 34.57 -11.05 56.36
N LYS A 106 34.63 -12.38 56.29
CA LYS A 106 35.08 -13.22 57.39
C LYS A 106 36.49 -13.71 57.10
N ALA A 107 37.41 -13.27 57.96
CA ALA A 107 38.80 -13.66 58.02
C ALA A 107 38.95 -15.19 58.00
N MET A 108 39.69 -15.72 57.02
CA MET A 108 40.31 -17.04 57.12
C MET A 108 41.68 -16.87 57.80
N SER A 109 41.62 -16.80 59.13
CA SER A 109 42.65 -17.44 59.96
C SER A 109 42.26 -18.89 60.04
N ASP A 110 43.10 -19.80 59.54
CA ASP A 110 43.32 -21.09 60.20
C ASP A 110 44.47 -21.88 59.59
N LYS A 111 45.35 -22.30 60.51
CA LYS A 111 46.04 -23.60 60.55
C LYS A 111 47.18 -23.85 59.57
N PHE A 112 48.36 -23.42 60.00
CA PHE A 112 49.55 -24.25 59.83
C PHE A 112 49.47 -25.43 60.81
N PRO A 113 49.61 -26.70 60.37
CA PRO A 113 49.75 -27.81 61.28
C PRO A 113 51.12 -27.76 61.96
N ALA A 114 51.13 -27.99 63.27
CA ALA A 114 52.33 -28.20 64.05
C ALA A 114 53.10 -29.42 63.51
N LEU A 115 54.41 -29.23 63.35
CA LEU A 115 55.33 -30.20 62.76
C LEU A 115 55.72 -31.24 63.82
N ASP A 116 54.95 -32.33 63.93
CA ASP A 116 55.36 -33.50 64.70
C ASP A 116 56.52 -34.20 63.97
N SER A 117 57.72 -33.93 64.47
CA SER A 117 58.99 -34.43 63.95
C SER A 117 59.22 -35.89 64.37
N GLN A 118 58.45 -36.83 63.80
CA GLN A 118 58.81 -38.26 63.73
C GLN A 118 57.78 -39.06 62.90
N SER A 119 57.63 -38.75 61.62
CA SER A 119 57.02 -39.70 60.67
C SER A 119 57.70 -39.65 59.30
N THR A 120 58.49 -40.69 59.07
CA THR A 120 58.90 -41.27 57.78
C THR A 120 58.91 -40.35 56.54
N LEU A 121 60.11 -39.80 56.24
CA LEU A 121 60.54 -39.25 54.94
C LEU A 121 59.91 -39.86 53.65
N PRO A 122 59.67 -41.18 53.52
CA PRO A 122 59.01 -41.73 52.33
C PRO A 122 57.54 -41.31 52.15
N ALA A 123 56.81 -40.97 53.22
CA ALA A 123 55.40 -40.57 53.15
C ALA A 123 55.23 -39.20 52.47
N LEU A 124 56.04 -38.21 52.88
CA LEU A 124 56.04 -36.87 52.28
C LEU A 124 56.44 -36.90 50.80
N LEU A 125 57.34 -37.80 50.42
CA LEU A 125 57.80 -37.94 49.04
C LEU A 125 56.72 -38.55 48.13
N SER A 126 55.87 -39.42 48.68
CA SER A 126 54.70 -39.97 47.97
C SER A 126 53.60 -38.91 47.76
N GLU A 127 53.38 -38.06 48.75
CA GLU A 127 52.38 -36.99 48.70
C GLU A 127 52.80 -35.85 47.75
N TYR A 128 54.10 -35.54 47.71
CA TYR A 128 54.68 -34.63 46.72
C TYR A 128 54.56 -35.18 45.29
N LYS A 129 54.85 -36.47 45.07
CA LYS A 129 54.66 -37.10 43.75
C LYS A 129 53.20 -37.07 43.30
N LYS A 130 52.27 -37.33 44.23
CA LYS A 130 50.82 -37.28 43.96
C LYS A 130 50.38 -35.87 43.55
N SER A 131 50.73 -34.85 44.33
CA SER A 131 50.41 -33.46 44.01
C SER A 131 51.05 -32.98 42.70
N PHE A 132 52.27 -33.44 42.38
CA PHE A 132 52.90 -33.15 41.09
C PHE A 132 52.17 -33.81 39.92
N SER A 133 51.70 -35.05 40.07
CA SER A 133 50.89 -35.72 39.04
C SER A 133 49.53 -35.05 38.84
N GLU A 134 48.86 -34.62 39.92
CA GLU A 134 47.61 -33.86 39.85
C GLU A 134 47.80 -32.50 39.16
N LEU A 135 48.91 -31.81 39.42
CA LEU A 135 49.27 -30.57 38.72
C LEU A 135 49.52 -30.79 37.23
N GLN A 136 50.20 -31.86 36.84
CA GLN A 136 50.42 -32.21 35.42
C GLN A 136 49.10 -32.53 34.71
N GLU A 137 48.22 -33.31 35.36
CA GLU A 137 46.90 -33.63 34.83
C GLU A 137 46.02 -32.36 34.68
N ASN A 138 46.05 -31.48 35.66
CA ASN A 138 45.32 -30.21 35.61
C ASN A 138 45.83 -29.29 34.50
N LYS A 139 47.15 -29.24 34.26
CA LYS A 139 47.73 -28.51 33.11
C LYS A 139 47.26 -29.09 31.77
N ALA A 140 47.22 -30.41 31.63
CA ALA A 140 46.72 -31.05 30.41
C ALA A 140 45.23 -30.73 30.17
N LYS A 141 44.39 -30.80 31.23
CA LYS A 141 42.97 -30.40 31.16
C LYS A 141 42.78 -28.93 30.78
N LEU A 142 43.62 -28.03 31.31
CA LEU A 142 43.58 -26.62 30.96
C LEU A 142 43.98 -26.38 29.50
N LEU A 143 45.02 -27.03 29.00
CA LEU A 143 45.42 -26.93 27.59
C LEU A 143 44.33 -27.46 26.65
N GLN A 144 43.67 -28.56 27.02
CA GLN A 144 42.53 -29.07 26.25
C GLN A 144 41.35 -28.09 26.25
N LYS A 145 41.03 -27.47 27.40
CA LYS A 145 40.01 -26.41 27.46
C LYS A 145 40.39 -25.22 26.60
N VAL A 146 41.63 -24.73 26.68
CA VAL A 146 42.09 -23.58 25.87
C VAL A 146 42.00 -23.86 24.37
N THR A 147 42.36 -25.07 23.94
CA THR A 147 42.26 -25.46 22.52
C THR A 147 40.80 -25.58 22.05
N LEU A 148 39.91 -26.11 22.88
CA LEU A 148 38.46 -26.12 22.62
C LEU A 148 37.87 -24.71 22.55
N TRP A 149 38.28 -23.80 23.43
CA TRP A 149 37.82 -22.41 23.40
C TRP A 149 38.33 -21.66 22.17
N LYS A 150 39.58 -21.89 21.75
CA LYS A 150 40.16 -21.28 20.54
C LYS A 150 39.47 -21.75 19.27
N THR A 151 39.19 -23.04 19.16
CA THR A 151 38.48 -23.61 17.99
C THR A 151 37.04 -23.12 17.94
N SER A 152 36.34 -23.07 19.08
CA SER A 152 35.00 -22.49 19.17
C SER A 152 34.96 -21.02 18.74
N LEU A 153 35.94 -20.21 19.19
CA LEU A 153 36.05 -18.80 18.80
C LEU A 153 36.25 -18.64 17.28
N PHE A 154 37.07 -19.50 16.66
CA PHE A 154 37.29 -19.49 15.22
C PHE A 154 36.00 -19.84 14.45
N TRP A 155 35.23 -20.82 14.92
CA TRP A 155 33.92 -21.15 14.34
C TRP A 155 32.91 -20.02 14.48
N LEU A 156 32.90 -19.30 15.60
CA LEU A 156 32.02 -18.13 15.76
C LEU A 156 32.38 -16.99 14.81
N ILE A 157 33.67 -16.70 14.64
CA ILE A 157 34.13 -15.65 13.71
C ILE A 157 33.81 -16.01 12.26
N THR A 158 34.05 -17.26 11.86
CA THR A 158 33.71 -17.72 10.50
C THR A 158 32.20 -17.66 10.26
N LEU A 159 31.37 -18.03 11.24
CA LEU A 159 29.92 -17.91 11.16
C LEU A 159 29.45 -16.45 11.03
N THR A 160 30.03 -15.53 11.80
CA THR A 160 29.65 -14.10 11.70
C THR A 160 30.07 -13.48 10.38
N VAL A 161 31.22 -13.86 9.83
CA VAL A 161 31.65 -13.40 8.50
C VAL A 161 30.71 -13.93 7.42
N VAL A 162 30.40 -15.23 7.42
CA VAL A 162 29.50 -15.84 6.41
C VAL A 162 28.10 -15.22 6.50
N THR A 163 27.53 -15.12 7.70
CA THR A 163 26.20 -14.51 7.88
C THR A 163 26.18 -13.03 7.51
N GLY A 164 27.23 -12.29 7.85
CA GLY A 164 27.40 -10.89 7.45
C GLY A 164 27.49 -10.73 5.93
N SER A 165 28.29 -11.54 5.24
CA SER A 165 28.42 -11.51 3.78
C SER A 165 27.10 -11.82 3.07
N VAL A 166 26.35 -12.83 3.54
CA VAL A 166 25.02 -13.15 2.98
C VAL A 166 24.04 -11.98 3.18
N LEU A 167 24.05 -11.35 4.35
CA LEU A 167 23.18 -10.21 4.62
C LEU A 167 23.48 -9.02 3.69
N VAL A 168 24.76 -8.70 3.50
CA VAL A 168 25.21 -7.65 2.58
C VAL A 168 24.80 -7.96 1.14
N TYR A 169 24.96 -9.22 0.71
CA TYR A 169 24.55 -9.65 -0.63
C TYR A 169 23.03 -9.45 -0.85
N ILE A 170 22.19 -9.90 0.09
CA ILE A 170 20.73 -9.73 0.02
C ILE A 170 20.34 -8.25 0.02
N LEU A 171 21.03 -7.41 0.80
CA LEU A 171 20.78 -5.97 0.82
C LEU A 171 21.17 -5.32 -0.52
N SER A 172 22.32 -5.69 -1.08
CA SER A 172 22.80 -5.13 -2.35
C SER A 172 21.87 -5.47 -3.51
N ASP A 173 21.40 -6.73 -3.59
CA ASP A 173 20.48 -7.17 -4.64
C ASP A 173 19.14 -6.41 -4.56
N LYS A 174 18.60 -6.25 -3.34
CA LYS A 174 17.39 -5.43 -3.11
C LYS A 174 17.57 -3.98 -3.54
N THR A 175 18.74 -3.38 -3.30
CA THR A 175 18.99 -2.00 -3.72
C THR A 175 19.02 -1.86 -5.23
N HIS A 176 19.57 -2.84 -5.95
CA HIS A 176 19.60 -2.84 -7.41
C HIS A 176 18.19 -2.94 -8.02
N ILE A 177 17.38 -3.88 -7.52
CA ILE A 177 16.00 -4.06 -7.97
C ILE A 177 15.17 -2.78 -7.69
N LEU A 178 15.38 -2.12 -6.55
CA LEU A 178 14.72 -0.87 -6.23
C LEU A 178 15.15 0.29 -7.15
N SER A 179 16.42 0.36 -7.56
CA SER A 179 16.86 1.37 -8.52
C SER A 179 16.24 1.17 -9.89
N GLU A 180 16.20 -0.06 -10.40
CA GLU A 180 15.58 -0.37 -11.70
C GLU A 180 14.07 -0.05 -11.67
N GLN A 181 13.36 -0.42 -10.60
CA GLN A 181 11.94 -0.08 -10.43
C GLN A 181 11.71 1.43 -10.40
N LYS A 182 12.59 2.19 -9.73
CA LYS A 182 12.50 3.65 -9.68
C LYS A 182 12.71 4.28 -11.06
N GLU A 183 13.67 3.76 -11.83
CA GLU A 183 13.93 4.23 -13.19
C GLU A 183 12.76 3.92 -14.13
N ALA A 184 12.20 2.70 -14.05
CA ALA A 184 11.00 2.32 -14.79
C ALA A 184 9.80 3.23 -14.45
N LEU A 185 9.58 3.55 -13.17
CA LEU A 185 8.50 4.43 -12.73
C LEU A 185 8.70 5.87 -13.23
N ASN A 186 9.93 6.38 -13.18
CA ASN A 186 10.24 7.70 -13.72
C ASN A 186 9.98 7.78 -15.24
N SER A 187 10.35 6.74 -15.98
CA SER A 187 10.06 6.62 -17.41
C SER A 187 8.55 6.54 -17.68
N GLN A 188 7.78 5.81 -16.86
CA GLN A 188 6.32 5.84 -16.96
C GLN A 188 5.74 7.23 -16.68
N LYS A 189 6.28 7.94 -15.68
CA LYS A 189 5.84 9.29 -15.33
C LYS A 189 6.10 10.28 -16.46
N SER A 190 7.24 10.18 -17.15
CA SER A 190 7.53 11.04 -18.31
C SER A 190 6.59 10.74 -19.47
N LEU A 191 6.29 9.46 -19.75
CA LEU A 191 5.33 9.07 -20.77
C LEU A 191 3.92 9.58 -20.46
N ILE A 192 3.47 9.47 -19.21
CA ILE A 192 2.17 10.01 -18.78
C ILE A 192 2.15 11.54 -18.95
N SER A 193 3.24 12.23 -18.62
CA SER A 193 3.33 13.67 -18.82
C SER A 193 3.21 14.05 -20.30
N LEU A 194 3.86 13.30 -21.20
CA LEU A 194 3.78 13.52 -22.65
C LEU A 194 2.37 13.23 -23.19
N LEU A 195 1.72 12.17 -22.70
CA LEU A 195 0.34 11.87 -23.06
C LEU A 195 -0.61 12.98 -22.62
N ASN A 196 -0.45 13.50 -21.40
CA ASN A 196 -1.25 14.61 -20.89
C ASN A 196 -1.04 15.90 -21.69
N SER A 197 0.21 16.23 -22.06
CA SER A 197 0.45 17.41 -22.90
C SER A 197 -0.17 17.26 -24.29
N ASN A 198 -0.10 16.07 -24.88
CA ASN A 198 -0.71 15.79 -26.17
C ASN A 198 -2.25 15.86 -26.09
N LEU A 199 -2.83 15.32 -25.03
CA LEU A 199 -4.28 15.37 -24.80
C LEU A 199 -4.77 16.81 -24.61
N SER A 200 -4.03 17.62 -23.85
CA SER A 200 -4.33 19.06 -23.70
C SER A 200 -4.29 19.76 -25.05
N GLY A 201 -3.23 19.54 -25.84
CA GLY A 201 -3.12 20.15 -27.17
C GLY A 201 -4.21 19.70 -28.14
N LEU A 202 -4.69 18.45 -28.03
CA LEU A 202 -5.83 17.98 -28.81
C LEU A 202 -7.14 18.64 -28.35
N SER A 203 -7.32 18.80 -27.04
CA SER A 203 -8.47 19.50 -26.46
C SER A 203 -8.55 20.94 -26.94
N ASP A 204 -7.43 21.66 -26.95
CA ASP A 204 -7.39 23.05 -27.40
C ASP A 204 -7.75 23.16 -28.90
N LYS A 205 -7.22 22.25 -29.73
CA LYS A 205 -7.56 22.17 -31.15
C LYS A 205 -9.04 21.87 -31.37
N LEU A 206 -9.61 20.97 -30.57
CA LEU A 206 -11.03 20.62 -30.64
C LEU A 206 -11.90 21.81 -30.24
N SER A 207 -11.53 22.55 -29.19
CA SER A 207 -12.22 23.78 -28.78
C SER A 207 -12.21 24.81 -29.90
N SER A 208 -11.04 25.07 -30.50
CA SER A 208 -10.93 26.01 -31.63
C SER A 208 -11.76 25.57 -32.83
N MET A 209 -11.80 24.27 -33.14
CA MET A 209 -12.64 23.76 -34.22
C MET A 209 -14.13 23.91 -33.90
N SER A 210 -14.53 23.66 -32.66
CA SER A 210 -15.91 23.88 -32.19
C SER A 210 -16.33 25.33 -32.36
N ASP A 211 -15.48 26.29 -31.98
CA ASP A 211 -15.75 27.72 -32.15
C ASP A 211 -15.87 28.12 -33.62
N ASN A 212 -15.02 27.57 -34.49
CA ASN A 212 -15.09 27.79 -35.93
C ASN A 212 -16.39 27.25 -36.53
N VAL A 213 -16.81 26.04 -36.13
CA VAL A 213 -18.08 25.45 -36.57
C VAL A 213 -19.26 26.30 -36.11
N LYS A 214 -19.24 26.78 -34.87
CA LYS A 214 -20.28 27.68 -34.35
C LYS A 214 -20.34 28.97 -35.16
N SER A 215 -19.21 29.61 -35.42
CA SER A 215 -19.14 30.82 -36.25
C SER A 215 -19.65 30.59 -37.68
N MET A 216 -19.32 29.45 -38.28
CA MET A 216 -19.87 29.07 -39.58
C MET A 216 -21.39 28.87 -39.52
N SER A 217 -21.89 28.20 -38.49
CA SER A 217 -23.32 28.00 -38.27
C SER A 217 -24.07 29.32 -38.15
N ASP A 218 -23.52 30.29 -37.41
CA ASP A 218 -24.11 31.62 -37.25
C ASP A 218 -24.17 32.37 -38.58
N LYS A 219 -23.09 32.32 -39.38
CA LYS A 219 -23.06 32.90 -40.73
C LYS A 219 -24.08 32.25 -41.67
N VAL A 220 -24.23 30.93 -41.62
CA VAL A 220 -25.24 30.21 -42.42
C VAL A 220 -26.64 30.68 -42.04
N LEU A 221 -26.94 30.78 -40.75
CA LEU A 221 -28.23 31.26 -40.27
C LEU A 221 -28.52 32.70 -40.73
N GLU A 222 -27.51 33.58 -40.67
CA GLU A 222 -27.62 34.95 -41.17
C GLU A 222 -27.91 34.98 -42.68
N THR A 223 -27.17 34.20 -43.48
CA THR A 223 -27.42 34.11 -44.93
C THR A 223 -28.81 33.56 -45.24
N GLN A 224 -29.30 32.59 -44.47
CA GLN A 224 -30.64 32.04 -44.61
C GLN A 224 -31.72 33.10 -44.32
N ASN A 225 -31.56 33.87 -43.24
CA ASN A 225 -32.49 34.95 -42.90
C ASN A 225 -32.53 36.03 -44.00
N ASN A 226 -31.36 36.44 -44.50
CA ASN A 226 -31.27 37.41 -45.60
C ASN A 226 -31.94 36.90 -46.88
N LEU A 227 -31.84 35.60 -47.18
CA LEU A 227 -32.50 34.97 -48.34
C LEU A 227 -34.02 34.96 -48.18
N VAL A 228 -34.53 34.67 -46.97
CA VAL A 228 -35.97 34.75 -46.68
C VAL A 228 -36.50 36.15 -46.92
N ILE A 229 -35.81 37.18 -46.42
CA ILE A 229 -36.19 38.59 -46.62
C ILE A 229 -36.17 38.94 -48.12
N ALA A 230 -35.15 38.52 -48.87
CA ALA A 230 -35.07 38.77 -50.30
C ALA A 230 -36.23 38.10 -51.06
N ASN A 231 -36.59 36.87 -50.70
CA ASN A 231 -37.73 36.17 -51.29
C ASN A 231 -39.05 36.87 -51.01
N GLU A 232 -39.24 37.40 -49.81
CA GLU A 232 -40.43 38.18 -49.44
C GLU A 232 -40.54 39.45 -50.30
N GLN A 233 -39.44 40.19 -50.49
CA GLN A 233 -39.40 41.35 -51.38
C GLN A 233 -39.69 40.99 -52.85
N ILE A 234 -39.23 39.83 -53.33
CA ILE A 234 -39.54 39.33 -54.67
C ILE A 234 -41.03 39.03 -54.80
N ALA A 235 -41.63 38.39 -53.79
CA ALA A 235 -43.06 38.08 -53.77
C ALA A 235 -43.90 39.37 -53.83
N GLU A 236 -43.53 40.40 -53.05
CA GLU A 236 -44.18 41.71 -53.10
C GLU A 236 -44.04 42.37 -54.48
N LYS A 237 -42.83 42.41 -55.05
CA LYS A 237 -42.61 42.96 -56.40
C LYS A 237 -43.44 42.23 -57.45
N ASN A 238 -43.54 40.90 -57.37
CA ASN A 238 -44.35 40.10 -58.28
C ASN A 238 -45.84 40.41 -58.14
N LYS A 239 -46.33 40.65 -56.91
CA LYS A 239 -47.71 41.10 -56.67
C LYS A 239 -47.98 42.42 -57.38
N TRP A 240 -47.11 43.41 -57.18
CA TRP A 240 -47.20 44.72 -57.85
C TRP A 240 -47.18 44.61 -59.39
N ILE A 241 -46.29 43.78 -59.96
CA ILE A 241 -46.25 43.55 -61.41
C ILE A 241 -47.57 42.96 -61.93
N ASN A 242 -48.15 42.01 -61.20
CA ASN A 242 -49.42 41.39 -61.60
C ASN A 242 -50.59 42.38 -61.51
N GLU A 243 -50.62 43.24 -60.50
CA GLU A 243 -51.61 44.32 -60.40
C GLU A 243 -51.47 45.29 -61.59
N LEU A 244 -50.25 45.74 -61.92
CA LEU A 244 -50.01 46.61 -63.07
C LEU A 244 -50.45 45.99 -64.41
N LYS A 245 -50.28 44.68 -64.58
CA LYS A 245 -50.76 43.97 -65.79
C LYS A 245 -52.29 44.01 -65.94
N GLN A 246 -53.05 44.09 -64.85
CA GLN A 246 -54.52 44.21 -64.92
C GLN A 246 -54.97 45.58 -65.41
N TYR A 247 -54.18 46.63 -65.13
CA TYR A 247 -54.45 47.99 -65.58
C TYR A 247 -53.83 48.33 -66.95
N ALA A 248 -53.08 47.39 -67.56
CA ALA A 248 -52.51 47.59 -68.88
C ALA A 248 -53.61 47.58 -69.96
N PRO A 249 -53.68 48.59 -70.84
CA PRO A 249 -54.65 48.60 -71.94
C PRO A 249 -54.40 47.40 -72.85
N LYS A 250 -55.47 46.62 -73.15
CA LYS A 250 -55.38 45.47 -74.05
C LYS A 250 -54.75 45.93 -75.37
N PRO A 251 -53.77 45.19 -75.93
CA PRO A 251 -53.18 45.56 -77.20
C PRO A 251 -54.30 45.65 -78.23
N GLN A 252 -54.48 46.83 -78.81
CA GLN A 252 -55.34 46.99 -79.98
C GLN A 252 -54.78 46.04 -81.04
N SER A 253 -55.56 45.02 -81.38
CA SER A 253 -55.22 44.10 -82.46
C SER A 253 -55.07 44.94 -83.73
N ASN A 254 -53.84 45.16 -84.17
CA ASN A 254 -53.56 45.85 -85.43
C ASN A 254 -53.93 44.95 -86.61
N GLN A 255 -55.24 44.79 -86.84
CA GLN A 255 -55.81 44.46 -88.15
C GLN A 255 -55.65 45.72 -89.02
N THR A 256 -54.45 46.00 -89.52
CA THR A 256 -54.20 46.87 -90.70
C THR A 256 -52.70 47.04 -90.93
N ARG A 257 -52.06 46.04 -91.55
CA ARG A 257 -50.82 46.30 -92.30
C ARG A 257 -50.64 45.34 -93.48
N ASN A 258 -51.70 45.20 -94.28
CA ASN A 258 -51.65 44.65 -95.63
C ASN A 258 -52.46 45.55 -96.57
N LYS A 259 -52.02 46.80 -96.72
CA LYS A 259 -52.40 47.68 -97.83
C LYS A 259 -51.23 48.65 -98.01
N PHE A 260 -50.83 48.87 -99.25
CA PHE A 260 -49.74 49.77 -99.69
C PHE A 260 -48.34 49.18 -99.80
N ILE A 261 -48.17 48.13 -100.62
CA ILE A 261 -47.07 48.06 -101.59
C ILE A 261 -47.61 47.44 -102.89
N LYS A 262 -48.09 48.29 -103.81
CA LYS A 262 -48.19 48.03 -105.26
C LYS A 262 -48.72 49.31 -105.93
N ARG A 263 -47.80 50.23 -106.22
CA ARG A 263 -47.93 51.21 -107.30
C ARG A 263 -46.52 51.66 -107.68
N GLY A 264 -46.07 51.14 -108.81
CA GLY A 264 -44.71 51.26 -109.32
C GLY A 264 -44.49 50.23 -110.42
N GLU A 265 -45.35 50.29 -111.44
CA GLU A 265 -45.19 49.84 -112.84
C GLU A 265 -46.44 50.28 -113.61
#